data_AF-A0A2Z6N0S5-F1
#
_entry.id   AF-A0A2Z6N0S5-F1
#
_cell.length_a   1.000
_cell.length_b   1.000
_cell.length_c   1.000
_cell.angle_alpha   90.00
_cell.angle_beta   90.00
_cell.angle_gamma   90.00
#
_symmetry.space_group_name_H-M   'P 1'
#
loop_
_entity.id
_entity.type
_entity.pdbx_description
1 polymer ?
#
loop_
_entity_poly.entity_id
_entity_poly.type
_entity_poly.pdbx_seq_one_letter_code
_entity_poly.pdbx_strand_id
1 'polypeptide(L)' 'MALTDKLDKRLPQPLNPFVNELVSIARIAIVCLTESLHSRPTMEQVTKELAMSSLSTMG' A
#
# COMPACT_ATOMS: atom_id res chain seq x y z
N MET A 1 9.58 2.12 12.22
CA MET A 1 9.53 3.18 11.19
C MET A 1 8.08 3.44 10.86
N ALA A 2 7.64 4.69 10.96
CA ALA A 2 6.30 5.08 10.54
C ALA A 2 6.23 5.18 9.02
N LEU A 3 5.04 5.02 8.44
CA LEU A 3 4.83 5.18 6.99
C LEU A 3 5.29 6.56 6.52
N THR A 4 5.00 7.59 7.31
CA THR A 4 5.38 8.99 7.08
C THR A 4 6.88 9.19 6.93
N ASP A 5 7.70 8.35 7.56
CA ASP A 5 9.17 8.42 7.45
C ASP A 5 9.68 7.91 6.09
N LYS A 6 8.87 7.11 5.38
CA LYS A 6 9.17 6.51 4.09
C LYS A 6 8.53 7.23 2.90
N LEU A 7 7.65 8.20 3.14
CA LEU A 7 7.08 9.02 2.08
C LEU A 7 8.16 9.95 1.50
N ASP A 8 8.05 10.26 0.21
CA ASP A 8 8.93 11.23 -0.42
C ASP A 8 8.74 12.60 0.24
N LYS A 9 9.79 13.09 0.90
CA LYS A 9 9.79 14.36 1.63
C LYS A 9 9.59 15.58 0.74
N ARG A 10 9.75 15.43 -0.58
CA ARG A 10 9.52 16.48 -1.58
C ARG A 10 8.04 16.68 -1.89
N LEU A 11 7.19 15.71 -1.53
CA LEU A 11 5.75 15.77 -1.77
C LEU A 11 5.03 16.37 -0.55
N PRO A 12 3.88 17.04 -0.78
CA PRO A 12 3.00 17.43 0.32
C PRO A 12 2.61 16.20 1.15
N GLN A 13 2.54 16.40 2.47
CA GLN A 13 2.05 15.34 3.35
C GLN A 13 0.61 14.98 2.95
N PRO A 14 0.29 13.68 2.83
CA PRO A 14 -1.04 13.26 2.43
C PRO A 14 -2.08 13.72 3.43
N LEU A 15 -3.21 14.21 2.92
CA LEU A 15 -4.36 14.58 3.72
C LEU A 15 -4.99 13.34 4.36
N ASN A 16 -5.53 13.49 5.57
CA ASN A 16 -6.10 12.41 6.40
C ASN A 16 -6.94 11.32 5.68
N PRO A 17 -7.78 11.59 4.65
CA PRO A 17 -8.50 10.50 3.97
C PRO A 17 -7.60 9.48 3.25
N PHE A 18 -6.43 9.88 2.77
CA PHE A 18 -5.57 9.02 1.94
C PHE A 18 -4.56 8.20 2.74
N VAL A 19 -4.37 8.50 4.03
CA VAL A 19 -3.36 7.83 4.86
C VAL A 19 -3.64 6.33 4.94
N ASN A 20 -4.90 5.93 5.08
CA ASN A 20 -5.29 4.51 5.14
C ASN A 20 -5.00 3.77 3.82
N GLU A 21 -5.29 4.40 2.68
CA GLU A 21 -4.99 3.84 1.36
C GLU A 21 -3.48 3.67 1.17
N LEU A 22 -2.69 4.68 1.55
CA LEU A 22 -1.23 4.59 1.49
C LEU A 22 -0.67 3.50 2.41
N VAL A 23 -1.26 3.29 3.59
CA VAL A 23 -0.90 2.17 4.47
C VAL A 23 -1.17 0.83 3.78
N SER A 24 -2.33 0.67 3.14
CA SER A 24 -2.68 -0.57 2.42
C SER A 24 -1.73 -0.82 1.26
N ILE A 25 -1.46 0.18 0.42
CA ILE A 25 -0.51 0.08 -0.70
C ILE A 25 0.89 -0.29 -0.19
N ALA A 26 1.34 0.34 0.90
CA ALA A 26 2.64 0.03 1.47
C ALA A 26 2.73 -1.41 2.00
N ARG A 27 1.66 -1.93 2.61
CA ARG A 27 1.60 -3.34 3.05
C ARG A 27 1.73 -4.29 1.86
N ILE A 28 0.98 -4.05 0.79
CA ILE A 28 1.07 -4.86 -0.44
C ILE A 28 2.50 -4.82 -1.01
N ALA A 29 3.09 -3.63 -1.10
CA ALA A 29 4.46 -3.46 -1.59
C ALA A 29 5.50 -4.20 -0.74
N ILE A 30 5.38 -4.15 0.59
CA ILE A 30 6.28 -4.89 1.50
C ILE A 30 6.17 -6.39 1.27
N VAL A 31 4.96 -6.94 1.13
CA VAL A 31 4.74 -8.37 0.89
C VAL A 31 5.29 -8.79 -0.48
N CYS A 32 5.16 -7.95 -1.51
CA CYS A 32 5.77 -8.17 -2.83
C CYS A 32 7.31 -8.20 -2.81
N LEU A 33 7.93 -7.46 -1.89
CA LEU A 33 9.38 -7.35 -1.75
C LEU A 33 10.01 -8.45 -0.88
N THR A 34 9.22 -9.40 -0.36
CA THR A 34 9.75 -10.52 0.44
C THR A 34 10.75 -11.35 -0.35
N GLU A 35 11.86 -11.79 0.27
CA GLU A 35 12.89 -12.60 -0.41
C GLU A 35 12.37 -13.99 -0.79
N SER A 36 11.51 -14.56 0.05
CA SER A 36 10.88 -15.86 -0.16
C SER A 36 9.87 -15.80 -1.31
N LEU A 37 10.16 -16.52 -2.40
CA LEU A 37 9.24 -16.62 -3.55
C LEU A 37 7.87 -17.19 -3.18
N HIS A 38 7.80 -18.11 -2.23
CA HIS A 38 6.54 -18.72 -1.78
C HIS A 38 5.70 -17.77 -0.91
N SER A 39 6.32 -16.72 -0.37
CA SER A 39 5.65 -15.70 0.45
C SER A 39 5.21 -14.49 -0.36
N ARG A 40 5.67 -14.38 -1.61
CA ARG A 40 5.24 -13.33 -2.52
C ARG A 40 3.81 -13.60 -3.00
N PRO A 41 2.99 -12.54 -3.14
CA PRO A 41 1.66 -12.68 -3.69
C PRO A 41 1.75 -12.87 -5.21
N THR A 42 0.73 -13.47 -5.79
CA THR A 42 0.52 -13.46 -7.24
C THR A 42 0.04 -12.08 -7.68
N MET A 43 0.24 -11.73 -8.95
CA MET A 43 -0.32 -10.48 -9.49
C MET A 43 -1.85 -10.41 -9.40
N GLU A 44 -2.54 -11.55 -9.43
CA GLU A 44 -3.99 -11.63 -9.19
C GLU A 44 -4.36 -11.23 -7.76
N GLN A 45 -3.59 -11.67 -6.76
CA GLN A 45 -3.78 -11.25 -5.37
C GLN A 45 -3.49 -9.76 -5.19
N VAL A 46 -2.43 -9.26 -5.82
CA VAL A 46 -2.07 -7.83 -5.79
C VAL A 46 -3.17 -6.96 -6.39
N THR A 47 -3.68 -7.31 -7.58
CA THR A 47 -4.76 -6.52 -8.22
C THR A 47 -6.04 -6.55 -7.41
N LYS A 48 -6.38 -7.68 -6.80
CA LYS A 48 -7.54 -7.80 -5.91
C LYS A 48 -7.41 -6.92 -4.66
N GLU A 49 -6.26 -6.93 -4.00
CA GLU A 49 -6.03 -6.09 -2.81
C GLU A 49 -5.98 -4.60 -3.13
N LEU A 50 -5.42 -4.22 -4.27
CA LEU A 50 -5.41 -2.84 -4.72
C LEU A 50 -6.83 -2.34 -5.02
N ALA A 51 -7.65 -3.14 -5.70
CA ALA A 51 -9.04 -2.80 -5.99
C ALA A 51 -9.90 -2.62 -4.73
N MET A 52 -9.68 -3.44 -3.69
CA MET A 52 -10.36 -3.30 -2.39
C MET A 52 -9.91 -2.02 -1.65
N SER A 53 -8.65 -1.63 -1.79
CA SER A 53 -8.11 -0.40 -1.19
C SER A 53 -8.72 0.84 -1.83
N SER A 54 -8.96 0.84 -3.14
CA SER A 54 -9.62 1.94 -3.88
C SER A 54 -11.14 2.02 -3.69
N LEU A 55 -11.80 0.92 -3.31
CA LEU A 55 -13.26 0.91 -3.11
C LEU A 55 -13.64 1.54 -1.76
N SER A 56 -12.74 1.47 -0.78
CA SER A 56 -12.95 1.99 0.58
C SER A 56 -13.02 3.53 0.64
N THR A 57 -12.69 4.22 -0.45
CA THR A 57 -12.71 5.69 -0.61
C THR A 57 -13.92 6.22 -1.39
N MET A 58 -14.79 5.35 -1.92
CA MET A 58 -16.01 5.71 -2.64
C MET A 58 -17.31 5.62 -1.82
N GLY A 59 -17.20 5.44 -0.49
CA GLY A 59 -18.33 5.34 0.44
C GLY A 59 -18.46 6.55 1.35
#